data_AF-K6TT75-F1
#
_entry.id   AF-K6TT75-F1
#
_cell.length_a   1.000
_cell.length_b   1.000
_cell.length_c   1.000
_cell.angle_alpha   90.00
_cell.angle_beta   90.00
_cell.angle_gamma   90.00
#
_symmetry.space_group_name_H-M   'P 1'
#
loop_
_entity.id
_entity.type
_entity.pdbx_description
1 polymer ?
#
loop_
_entity_poly.entity_id
_entity_poly.type
_entity_poly.pdbx_seq_one_letter_code
_entity_poly.pdbx_strand_id
1 'polypeptide(L)'
;MDNIIQGQYRRISLNPLENEEYELNNDNIGEIEILNFSRDISKNYKVTFEMSKEAMIGFGISAIRLDEGLPEGYDIRVEPLGSSCANQPMGFFLTPDSPELFFYGKEYGCLKDNLINIINNGGNDKKYISKRTVDFLVDLEWDNDYYEIYSIGFNNVARIRVFEDENEITSRCDIVFRLSKSAFLGFGTSLIRIAHKYKEGDYYLSSPVEQNHKLGFYLTNKSIELEIKCKNNNTAFYYDRNVI
;
A
#
# COMPACT_ATOMS: atom_id res chain seq x y z
N MET A 1 -13.75 -3.15 -41.76
CA MET A 1 -14.62 -2.75 -40.63
C MET A 1 -14.01 -3.38 -39.42
N ASP A 2 -13.22 -2.59 -38.70
CA ASP A 2 -12.43 -3.04 -37.57
C ASP A 2 -13.33 -3.35 -36.39
N ASN A 3 -13.18 -4.55 -35.84
CA ASN A 3 -13.81 -4.97 -34.59
C ASN A 3 -13.16 -4.19 -33.45
N ILE A 4 -13.81 -3.11 -33.01
CA ILE A 4 -13.46 -2.42 -31.77
C ILE A 4 -13.81 -3.38 -30.62
N ILE A 5 -12.78 -4.01 -30.06
CA ILE A 5 -12.88 -4.67 -28.75
C ILE A 5 -13.12 -3.54 -27.74
N GLN A 6 -14.37 -3.32 -27.34
CA GLN A 6 -14.68 -2.49 -26.17
C GLN A 6 -14.11 -3.19 -24.94
N GLY A 7 -12.92 -2.78 -24.50
CA GLY A 7 -12.40 -3.16 -23.20
C GLY A 7 -13.37 -2.70 -22.11
N GLN A 8 -13.74 -3.59 -21.20
CA GLN A 8 -14.46 -3.22 -19.98
C GLN A 8 -13.43 -2.67 -18.99
N TYR A 9 -13.44 -1.36 -18.77
CA TYR A 9 -12.57 -0.71 -17.77
C TYR A 9 -13.28 -0.64 -16.42
N ARG A 10 -12.56 -0.89 -15.33
CA ARG A 10 -12.98 -0.52 -13.97
C ARG A 10 -12.59 0.92 -13.69
N ARG A 11 -13.55 1.79 -13.39
CA ARG A 11 -13.27 3.21 -13.08
C ARG A 11 -12.97 3.39 -11.60
N ILE A 12 -11.85 4.03 -11.28
CA ILE A 12 -11.53 4.50 -9.93
C ILE A 12 -11.89 5.99 -9.85
N SER A 13 -12.89 6.32 -9.05
CA SER A 13 -13.27 7.73 -8.81
C SER A 13 -12.36 8.35 -7.75
N LEU A 14 -11.96 9.61 -7.96
CA LEU A 14 -11.26 10.42 -6.95
C LEU A 14 -12.17 10.89 -5.82
N ASN A 15 -13.48 10.92 -6.08
CA ASN A 15 -14.47 11.13 -5.05
C ASN A 15 -14.84 9.77 -4.43
N PRO A 16 -14.68 9.60 -3.11
CA PRO A 16 -15.14 8.38 -2.44
C PRO A 16 -16.62 8.16 -2.73
N LEU A 17 -16.96 6.95 -3.14
CA LEU A 17 -18.35 6.53 -3.28
C LEU A 17 -18.90 6.16 -1.90
N GLU A 18 -20.22 6.15 -1.75
CA GLU A 18 -20.85 5.67 -0.52
C GLU A 18 -20.54 4.19 -0.23
N ASN A 19 -20.28 3.40 -1.29
CA ASN A 19 -19.86 2.01 -1.18
C ASN A 19 -18.83 1.69 -2.27
N GLU A 20 -17.59 1.43 -1.88
CA GLU A 20 -16.53 1.01 -2.80
C GLU A 20 -16.59 -0.51 -3.05
N GLU A 21 -16.17 -0.98 -4.24
CA GLU A 21 -16.20 -2.41 -4.59
C GLU A 21 -15.44 -3.27 -3.56
N TYR A 22 -14.29 -2.78 -3.09
CA TYR A 22 -13.46 -3.46 -2.09
C TYR A 22 -14.04 -3.44 -0.66
N GLU A 23 -15.10 -2.66 -0.42
CA GLU A 23 -15.77 -2.58 0.89
C GLU A 23 -17.04 -3.44 0.94
N LEU A 24 -17.63 -3.78 -0.21
CA LEU A 24 -18.92 -4.50 -0.28
C LEU A 24 -18.93 -5.80 0.53
N ASN A 25 -17.82 -6.54 0.48
CA ASN A 25 -17.66 -7.81 1.19
C ASN A 25 -17.06 -7.65 2.59
N ASN A 26 -16.51 -6.48 2.93
CA ASN A 26 -15.70 -6.26 4.13
C ASN A 26 -14.55 -7.29 4.28
N ASP A 27 -13.91 -7.62 3.17
CA ASP A 27 -12.75 -8.53 3.08
C ASP A 27 -11.44 -7.77 2.80
N ASN A 28 -11.47 -6.43 2.76
CA ASN A 28 -10.32 -5.54 2.68
C ASN A 28 -9.54 -5.49 4.01
N ILE A 29 -8.97 -6.61 4.40
CA ILE A 29 -8.23 -6.78 5.66
C ILE A 29 -6.72 -6.81 5.40
N GLY A 30 -5.95 -6.22 6.31
CA GLY A 30 -4.49 -6.18 6.29
C GLY A 30 -3.85 -6.33 7.68
N GLU A 31 -2.65 -6.88 7.69
CA GLU A 31 -1.79 -7.04 8.85
C GLU A 31 -0.45 -6.33 8.60
N ILE A 32 0.03 -5.57 9.58
CA ILE A 32 1.31 -4.88 9.51
C ILE A 32 2.14 -5.29 10.73
N GLU A 33 3.33 -5.82 10.47
CA GLU A 33 4.26 -6.26 11.49
C GLU A 33 5.62 -5.56 11.36
N ILE A 34 6.31 -5.38 12.49
CA ILE A 34 7.71 -4.96 12.55
C ILE A 34 8.53 -6.14 13.04
N LEU A 35 9.54 -6.52 12.27
CA LEU A 35 10.47 -7.59 12.62
C LEU A 35 11.82 -7.01 13.02
N ASN A 36 12.34 -7.39 14.18
CA ASN A 36 13.71 -7.08 14.60
C ASN A 36 14.45 -8.39 14.85
N PHE A 37 15.49 -8.68 14.05
CA PHE A 37 16.16 -9.99 14.01
C PHE A 37 15.17 -11.16 13.92
N SER A 38 14.19 -11.05 13.02
CA SER A 38 13.11 -12.03 12.80
C SER A 38 12.14 -12.21 13.98
N ARG A 39 12.19 -11.35 15.00
CA ARG A 39 11.21 -11.32 16.10
C ARG A 39 10.21 -10.21 15.86
N ASP A 40 8.93 -10.56 15.94
CA ASP A 40 7.85 -9.58 15.94
C ASP A 40 7.94 -8.70 17.19
N ILE A 41 8.18 -7.40 16.96
CA ILE A 41 8.22 -6.36 18.00
C ILE A 41 7.05 -5.39 17.89
N SER A 42 6.05 -5.65 17.05
CA SER A 42 4.95 -4.74 16.71
C SER A 42 4.24 -4.09 17.91
N LYS A 43 4.20 -4.77 19.06
CA LYS A 43 3.52 -4.27 20.26
C LYS A 43 4.15 -2.97 20.77
N ASN A 44 3.35 -1.90 20.79
CA ASN A 44 3.70 -0.53 21.20
C ASN A 44 4.51 0.29 20.18
N TYR A 45 4.56 -0.16 18.93
CA TYR A 45 5.26 0.56 17.88
C TYR A 45 4.28 1.17 16.89
N LYS A 46 4.77 2.19 16.21
CA LYS A 46 4.09 2.87 15.10
C LYS A 46 5.02 2.90 13.90
N VAL A 47 4.42 2.74 12.72
CA VAL A 47 5.10 2.95 11.44
C VAL A 47 4.57 4.21 10.78
N THR A 48 5.50 5.07 10.37
CA THR A 48 5.21 6.28 9.59
C THR A 48 5.84 6.17 8.22
N PHE A 49 5.03 6.32 7.18
CA PHE A 49 5.47 6.53 5.80
C PHE A 49 5.40 8.03 5.49
N GLU A 50 6.53 8.68 5.34
CA GLU A 50 6.63 10.02 4.75
C GLU A 50 6.71 9.85 3.23
N MET A 51 5.68 10.23 2.47
CA MET A 51 5.60 9.96 1.02
C MET A 51 5.42 11.24 0.22
N SER A 52 6.14 11.36 -0.90
CA SER A 52 5.86 12.37 -1.92
C SER A 52 4.55 12.06 -2.64
N LYS A 53 3.99 13.06 -3.34
CA LYS A 53 2.80 12.88 -4.18
C LYS A 53 3.02 11.75 -5.20
N GLU A 54 4.18 11.74 -5.85
CA GLU A 54 4.56 10.74 -6.85
C GLU A 54 4.76 9.35 -6.24
N ALA A 55 5.29 9.26 -5.01
CA ALA A 55 5.42 7.99 -4.31
C ALA A 55 4.05 7.39 -3.98
N MET A 56 3.09 8.21 -3.54
CA MET A 56 1.71 7.76 -3.31
C MET A 56 1.05 7.28 -4.60
N ILE A 57 1.32 7.93 -5.73
CA ILE A 57 0.78 7.53 -7.04
C ILE A 57 1.39 6.21 -7.50
N GLY A 58 2.72 6.13 -7.49
CA GLY A 58 3.44 4.92 -7.89
C GLY A 58 3.08 3.72 -7.02
N PHE A 59 2.96 3.93 -5.71
CA PHE A 59 2.44 2.91 -4.79
C PHE A 59 0.99 2.55 -5.09
N GLY A 60 0.14 3.56 -5.25
CA GLY A 60 -1.27 3.35 -5.55
C GLY A 60 -1.50 2.49 -6.79
N ILE A 61 -0.83 2.84 -7.91
CA ILE A 61 -0.89 2.09 -9.17
C ILE A 61 -0.40 0.66 -8.98
N SER A 62 0.74 0.49 -8.30
CA SER A 62 1.33 -0.83 -8.11
C SER A 62 0.44 -1.72 -7.24
N ALA A 63 -0.14 -1.18 -6.17
CA ALA A 63 -1.09 -1.89 -5.32
C ALA A 63 -2.38 -2.25 -6.08
N ILE A 64 -2.93 -1.35 -6.90
CA ILE A 64 -4.10 -1.65 -7.74
C ILE A 64 -3.80 -2.76 -8.75
N ARG A 65 -2.58 -2.84 -9.29
CA ARG A 65 -2.18 -3.96 -10.19
C ARG A 65 -2.10 -5.30 -9.48
N LEU A 66 -2.05 -5.29 -8.15
CA LEU A 66 -2.17 -6.49 -7.32
C LEU A 66 -3.62 -6.77 -6.93
N ASP A 67 -4.61 -6.17 -7.62
CA ASP A 67 -6.02 -6.45 -7.39
C ASP A 67 -6.38 -7.90 -7.67
N GLU A 68 -5.57 -8.69 -8.39
CA GLU A 68 -5.75 -10.15 -8.54
C GLU A 68 -5.23 -10.93 -7.32
N GLY A 69 -4.51 -10.25 -6.41
CA GLY A 69 -3.79 -10.81 -5.27
C GLY A 69 -2.38 -11.24 -5.63
N LEU A 70 -1.54 -11.45 -4.61
CA LEU A 70 -0.23 -12.09 -4.77
C LEU A 70 -0.39 -13.61 -4.59
N PRO A 71 0.26 -14.44 -5.43
CA PRO A 71 0.31 -15.88 -5.20
C PRO A 71 0.84 -16.22 -3.81
N GLU A 72 0.32 -17.29 -3.21
CA GLU A 72 0.79 -17.77 -1.91
C GLU A 72 2.30 -18.07 -1.96
N GLY A 73 3.04 -17.57 -0.96
CA GLY A 73 4.50 -17.70 -0.89
C GLY A 73 5.29 -16.74 -1.78
N TYR A 74 4.61 -15.82 -2.49
CA TYR A 74 5.27 -14.73 -3.22
C TYR A 74 5.30 -13.46 -2.39
N ASP A 75 6.47 -12.82 -2.32
CA ASP A 75 6.67 -11.55 -1.67
C ASP A 75 7.23 -10.49 -2.63
N ILE A 76 6.82 -9.25 -2.42
CA ILE A 76 7.44 -8.09 -3.07
C ILE A 76 8.29 -7.38 -2.03
N ARG A 77 9.56 -7.17 -2.35
CA ARG A 77 10.52 -6.47 -1.48
C ARG A 77 10.80 -5.09 -2.02
N VAL A 78 10.71 -4.07 -1.19
CA VAL A 78 11.21 -2.74 -1.52
C VAL A 78 12.44 -2.48 -0.66
N GLU A 79 13.59 -2.33 -1.32
CA GLU A 79 14.86 -2.12 -0.63
C GLU A 79 15.32 -0.65 -0.72
N PRO A 80 15.93 -0.10 0.35
CA PRO A 80 16.36 1.28 0.40
C PRO A 80 17.46 1.60 -0.62
N LEU A 81 17.43 2.84 -1.14
CA LEU A 81 18.50 3.38 -1.96
C LEU A 81 19.84 3.28 -1.23
N GLY A 82 20.90 2.88 -1.94
CA GLY A 82 22.20 2.59 -1.35
C GLY A 82 22.39 1.12 -0.91
N SER A 83 21.32 0.30 -0.87
CA SER A 83 21.44 -1.16 -0.87
C SER A 83 22.03 -1.65 -2.20
N SER A 84 22.72 -2.79 -2.20
CA SER A 84 23.13 -3.50 -3.42
C SER A 84 21.95 -3.97 -4.28
N CYS A 85 20.76 -4.07 -3.70
CA CYS A 85 19.54 -4.54 -4.35
C CYS A 85 18.42 -3.49 -4.31
N ALA A 86 18.77 -2.21 -4.15
CA ALA A 86 17.85 -1.08 -4.24
C ALA A 86 16.93 -1.18 -5.47
N ASN A 87 15.62 -1.05 -5.24
CA ASN A 87 14.61 -1.32 -6.24
C ASN A 87 13.33 -0.50 -5.97
N GLN A 88 12.33 -0.64 -6.84
CA GLN A 88 11.03 0.05 -6.71
C GLN A 88 9.84 -0.78 -7.23
N PRO A 89 9.70 -2.06 -6.87
CA PRO A 89 8.65 -2.91 -7.44
C PRO A 89 7.24 -2.50 -7.03
N MET A 90 7.10 -1.74 -5.93
CA MET A 90 5.86 -1.09 -5.53
C MET A 90 5.74 0.34 -6.07
N GLY A 91 6.55 0.75 -7.04
CA GLY A 91 6.43 2.05 -7.71
C GLY A 91 6.95 3.24 -6.93
N PHE A 92 7.73 3.02 -5.87
CA PHE A 92 8.45 4.07 -5.14
C PHE A 92 9.81 3.57 -4.67
N PHE A 93 10.75 4.50 -4.50
CA PHE A 93 12.03 4.28 -3.86
C PHE A 93 11.96 4.57 -2.36
N LEU A 94 12.76 3.85 -1.60
CA LEU A 94 12.98 4.09 -0.18
C LEU A 94 14.25 4.91 0.04
N THR A 95 14.22 5.87 0.97
CA THR A 95 15.43 6.58 1.38
C THR A 95 16.44 5.62 2.04
N PRO A 96 17.76 5.91 2.01
CA PRO A 96 18.79 5.02 2.57
C PRO A 96 18.66 4.69 4.06
N ASP A 97 17.93 5.51 4.81
CA ASP A 97 17.71 5.34 6.24
C ASP A 97 16.37 4.66 6.57
N SER A 98 15.60 4.28 5.55
CA SER A 98 14.37 3.49 5.70
C SER A 98 14.71 2.01 5.92
N PRO A 99 13.84 1.25 6.60
CA PRO A 99 13.95 -0.20 6.69
C PRO A 99 13.53 -0.85 5.37
N GLU A 100 13.84 -2.14 5.21
CA GLU A 100 13.30 -2.94 4.12
C GLU A 100 11.79 -3.16 4.31
N LEU A 101 11.06 -3.18 3.20
CA LEU A 101 9.63 -3.50 3.17
C LEU A 101 9.38 -4.83 2.49
N PHE A 102 8.44 -5.58 3.04
CA PHE A 102 7.95 -6.83 2.46
C PHE A 102 6.43 -6.77 2.31
N PHE A 103 5.92 -7.10 1.14
CA PHE A 103 4.48 -7.20 0.86
C PHE A 103 4.13 -8.64 0.49
N TYR A 104 3.15 -9.21 1.21
CA TYR A 104 2.62 -10.54 0.97
C TYR A 104 1.13 -10.48 0.69
N GLY A 105 0.66 -11.36 -0.18
CA GLY A 105 -0.75 -11.70 -0.28
C GLY A 105 -1.15 -12.62 0.86
N LYS A 106 -2.26 -12.32 1.53
CA LYS A 106 -2.83 -13.19 2.56
C LYS A 106 -4.34 -13.20 2.42
N GLU A 107 -4.93 -14.39 2.33
CA GLU A 107 -6.38 -14.53 2.39
C GLU A 107 -6.84 -14.28 3.83
N TYR A 108 -7.80 -13.39 3.96
CA TYR A 108 -8.53 -13.15 5.20
C TYR A 108 -10.00 -13.52 4.95
N GLY A 109 -10.72 -13.91 6.00
CA GLY A 109 -12.19 -13.99 5.95
C GLY A 109 -12.83 -12.60 5.83
N CYS A 110 -14.16 -12.52 5.90
CA CYS A 110 -14.85 -11.23 5.91
C CYS A 110 -15.17 -10.76 7.34
N LEU A 111 -15.26 -9.43 7.56
CA LEU A 111 -15.59 -8.89 8.89
C LEU A 111 -16.98 -9.29 9.39
N LYS A 112 -17.94 -9.58 8.51
CA LYS A 112 -19.27 -10.08 8.89
C LYS A 112 -19.20 -11.46 9.55
N ASP A 113 -18.24 -12.29 9.15
CA ASP A 113 -17.97 -13.58 9.79
C ASP A 113 -17.13 -13.43 11.07
N ASN A 114 -16.39 -12.33 11.23
CA ASN A 114 -15.46 -12.10 12.35
C ASN A 114 -16.12 -11.59 13.65
N LEU A 115 -17.42 -11.25 13.64
CA LEU A 115 -18.18 -11.09 14.90
C LEU A 115 -18.60 -12.44 15.50
N ILE A 116 -18.54 -13.54 14.73
CA ILE A 116 -19.01 -14.86 15.17
C ILE A 116 -17.90 -15.93 15.13
N ASN A 117 -16.84 -15.81 14.33
CA ASN A 117 -15.85 -16.89 14.15
C ASN A 117 -14.38 -16.45 14.22
N ILE A 118 -13.91 -16.00 15.40
CA ILE A 118 -12.48 -16.14 15.78
C ILE A 118 -12.18 -17.58 16.28
N ILE A 119 -13.17 -18.46 16.28
CA ILE A 119 -13.00 -19.91 16.48
C ILE A 119 -13.73 -20.59 15.33
N ASN A 120 -13.01 -20.92 14.25
CA ASN A 120 -13.15 -22.21 13.55
C ASN A 120 -12.20 -22.26 12.35
N ASN A 121 -11.25 -23.18 12.46
CA ASN A 121 -10.47 -23.69 11.33
C ASN A 121 -11.39 -24.37 10.31
N GLY A 122 -11.08 -24.17 9.03
CA GLY A 122 -11.42 -25.11 7.96
C GLY A 122 -12.54 -24.64 7.04
N GLY A 123 -12.17 -24.39 5.78
CA GLY A 123 -13.14 -24.13 4.71
C GLY A 123 -12.44 -23.75 3.40
N ASN A 124 -11.72 -24.70 2.81
CA ASN A 124 -11.21 -24.58 1.44
C ASN A 124 -12.38 -24.66 0.46
N ASP A 125 -12.69 -23.55 -0.22
CA ASP A 125 -13.41 -23.58 -1.50
C ASP A 125 -12.67 -22.68 -2.50
N LYS A 126 -11.67 -23.28 -3.17
CA LYS A 126 -10.95 -22.66 -4.29
C LYS A 126 -11.87 -22.58 -5.50
N LYS A 127 -12.69 -21.53 -5.56
CA LYS A 127 -13.43 -21.17 -6.77
C LYS A 127 -12.43 -20.56 -7.75
N TYR A 128 -12.11 -21.29 -8.81
CA TYR A 128 -11.30 -20.79 -9.92
C TYR A 128 -11.99 -19.55 -10.54
N ILE A 129 -11.53 -18.35 -10.15
CA ILE A 129 -11.93 -17.11 -10.80
C ILE A 129 -11.16 -17.07 -12.13
N SER A 130 -11.90 -17.06 -13.24
CA SER A 130 -11.31 -16.89 -14.57
C SER A 130 -10.49 -15.61 -14.59
N LYS A 131 -9.21 -15.69 -14.97
CA LYS A 131 -8.35 -14.55 -15.28
C LYS A 131 -9.00 -13.69 -16.37
N ARG A 132 -9.78 -12.70 -15.96
CA ARG A 132 -10.13 -11.58 -16.83
C ARG A 132 -9.14 -10.49 -16.47
N THR A 133 -8.24 -10.19 -17.40
CA THR A 133 -7.47 -8.95 -17.36
C THR A 133 -8.48 -7.79 -17.34
N VAL A 134 -8.51 -7.08 -16.23
CA VAL A 134 -9.34 -5.89 -16.05
C VAL A 134 -8.42 -4.68 -16.11
N ASP A 135 -8.70 -3.77 -17.04
CA ASP A 135 -8.01 -2.49 -17.11
C ASP A 135 -8.67 -1.52 -16.12
N PHE A 136 -7.86 -0.79 -15.34
CA PHE A 136 -8.35 0.26 -14.45
C PHE A 136 -8.19 1.63 -15.10
N LEU A 137 -9.25 2.43 -15.10
CA LEU A 137 -9.26 3.82 -15.52
C LEU A 137 -9.39 4.71 -14.28
N VAL A 138 -8.34 5.46 -13.95
CA VAL A 138 -8.41 6.46 -12.89
C VAL A 138 -9.01 7.73 -13.47
N ASP A 139 -10.09 8.18 -12.86
CA ASP A 139 -10.84 9.33 -13.30
C ASP A 139 -10.23 10.63 -12.76
N LEU A 140 -9.33 11.21 -13.54
CA LEU A 140 -8.70 12.48 -13.22
C LEU A 140 -9.68 13.62 -13.56
N GLU A 141 -10.76 13.78 -12.78
CA GLU A 141 -11.63 14.94 -12.93
C GLU A 141 -10.82 16.22 -12.62
N TRP A 142 -10.44 16.93 -13.69
CA TRP A 142 -9.79 18.26 -13.78
C TRP A 142 -8.26 18.38 -13.62
N ASP A 143 -7.63 18.47 -14.81
CA ASP A 143 -6.63 19.45 -15.30
C ASP A 143 -5.35 19.75 -14.49
N ASN A 144 -4.20 19.44 -15.11
CA ASN A 144 -2.79 19.61 -14.73
C ASN A 144 -2.07 18.47 -13.99
N ASP A 145 -2.71 17.34 -13.72
CA ASP A 145 -2.01 16.12 -13.22
C ASP A 145 -1.32 15.34 -14.36
N TYR A 146 -0.64 16.06 -15.26
CA TYR A 146 0.21 15.47 -16.29
C TYR A 146 1.52 14.99 -15.62
N TYR A 147 1.49 13.78 -15.07
CA TYR A 147 2.71 13.16 -14.58
C TYR A 147 3.52 12.70 -15.77
N GLU A 148 4.64 13.36 -16.02
CA GLU A 148 5.65 12.77 -16.88
C GLU A 148 6.12 11.46 -16.24
N ILE A 149 6.39 10.45 -17.08
CA ILE A 149 6.98 9.17 -16.65
C ILE A 149 8.23 9.42 -15.79
N TYR A 150 8.94 10.52 -16.03
CA TYR A 150 10.09 10.96 -15.22
C TYR A 150 9.74 11.35 -13.79
N SER A 151 8.62 12.06 -13.56
CA SER A 151 8.17 12.44 -12.21
C SER A 151 7.82 11.19 -11.40
N ILE A 152 7.13 10.23 -12.01
CA ILE A 152 6.87 8.92 -11.39
C ILE A 152 8.15 8.08 -11.29
N GLY A 153 9.14 8.32 -12.15
CA GLY A 153 10.34 7.51 -12.24
C GLY A 153 11.42 7.83 -11.20
N PHE A 154 11.49 9.07 -10.68
CA PHE A 154 12.56 9.47 -9.76
C PHE A 154 12.13 10.41 -8.61
N ASN A 155 10.96 11.05 -8.67
CA ASN A 155 10.45 11.87 -7.55
C ASN A 155 9.57 11.04 -6.61
N ASN A 156 9.36 9.76 -6.92
CA ASN A 156 8.59 8.78 -6.17
C ASN A 156 9.38 8.25 -4.96
N VAL A 157 9.81 9.13 -4.06
CA VAL A 157 10.59 8.77 -2.87
C VAL A 157 9.72 8.76 -1.62
N ALA A 158 9.77 7.63 -0.91
CA ALA A 158 9.21 7.48 0.43
C ALA A 158 10.33 7.30 1.46
N ARG A 159 10.11 7.87 2.64
CA ARG A 159 10.94 7.63 3.82
C ARG A 159 10.09 6.97 4.88
N ILE A 160 10.60 5.92 5.49
CA ILE A 160 9.86 5.15 6.47
C ILE A 160 10.58 5.17 7.79
N ARG A 161 9.79 5.34 8.85
CA ARG A 161 10.29 5.42 10.21
C ARG A 161 9.47 4.55 11.13
N VAL A 162 10.16 4.00 12.12
CA VAL A 162 9.56 3.15 13.15
C VAL A 162 9.81 3.80 14.51
N PHE A 163 8.75 3.98 15.28
CA PHE A 163 8.80 4.64 16.58
C PHE A 163 8.31 3.72 17.69
N GLU A 164 9.06 3.70 18.79
CA GLU A 164 8.62 3.24 20.12
C GLU A 164 8.32 4.49 20.95
N ASP A 165 7.04 4.81 21.12
CA ASP A 165 6.60 6.12 21.61
C ASP A 165 7.21 7.27 20.77
N GLU A 166 8.17 8.02 21.32
CA GLU A 166 8.88 9.12 20.66
C GLU A 166 10.28 8.73 20.17
N ASN A 167 10.73 7.50 20.44
CA ASN A 167 12.08 7.03 20.10
C ASN A 167 12.08 6.36 18.73
N GLU A 168 12.87 6.90 17.80
CA GLU A 168 13.04 6.32 16.47
C GLU A 168 14.01 5.10 16.50
N ILE A 169 13.53 3.95 16.04
CA ILE A 169 14.29 2.67 16.00
C ILE A 169 14.46 2.10 14.58
N THR A 170 14.16 2.89 13.55
CA THR A 170 14.08 2.53 12.13
C THR A 170 15.20 1.59 11.63
N SER A 171 16.45 1.85 12.02
CA SER A 171 17.62 1.12 11.51
C SER A 171 17.78 -0.33 12.00
N ARG A 172 16.84 -0.83 12.82
CA ARG A 172 16.95 -2.14 13.49
C ARG A 172 15.79 -3.08 13.15
N CYS A 173 15.01 -2.76 12.13
CA CYS A 173 13.82 -3.53 11.83
C CYS A 173 13.51 -3.60 10.35
N ASP A 174 12.69 -4.58 10.01
CA ASP A 174 12.01 -4.74 8.74
C ASP A 174 10.51 -4.55 8.95
N ILE A 175 9.78 -4.14 7.91
CA ILE A 175 8.32 -3.98 7.99
C ILE A 175 7.65 -4.93 7.01
N VAL A 176 6.66 -5.66 7.50
CA VAL A 176 5.93 -6.66 6.74
C VAL A 176 4.47 -6.27 6.64
N PHE A 177 4.00 -6.11 5.41
CA PHE A 177 2.58 -5.96 5.06
C PHE A 177 2.05 -7.31 4.58
N ARG A 178 0.96 -7.78 5.18
CA ARG A 178 0.18 -8.91 4.66
C ARG A 178 -1.23 -8.44 4.34
N LEU A 179 -1.53 -8.29 3.07
CA LEU A 179 -2.78 -7.69 2.61
C LEU A 179 -3.63 -8.71 1.86
N SER A 180 -4.95 -8.66 2.08
CA SER A 180 -5.91 -9.28 1.18
C SER A 180 -5.85 -8.62 -0.19
N LYS A 181 -6.36 -9.35 -1.18
CA LYS A 181 -6.66 -8.84 -2.52
C LYS A 181 -7.43 -7.51 -2.48
N SER A 182 -8.52 -7.46 -1.71
CA SER A 182 -9.34 -6.26 -1.54
C SER A 182 -8.62 -5.15 -0.79
N ALA A 183 -7.73 -5.48 0.16
CA ALA A 183 -6.91 -4.49 0.85
C ALA A 183 -5.86 -3.84 -0.06
N PHE A 184 -5.24 -4.59 -0.99
CA PHE A 184 -4.38 -3.99 -2.01
C PHE A 184 -5.14 -2.99 -2.89
N LEU A 185 -6.34 -3.35 -3.35
CA LEU A 185 -7.18 -2.47 -4.14
C LEU A 185 -7.58 -1.22 -3.36
N GLY A 186 -8.10 -1.40 -2.14
CA GLY A 186 -8.54 -0.30 -1.28
C GLY A 186 -7.39 0.62 -0.86
N PHE A 187 -6.24 0.06 -0.50
CA PHE A 187 -5.05 0.84 -0.17
C PHE A 187 -4.54 1.62 -1.38
N GLY A 188 -4.46 0.97 -2.54
CA GLY A 188 -4.01 1.61 -3.76
C GLY A 188 -4.93 2.77 -4.18
N THR A 189 -6.24 2.54 -4.23
CA THR A 189 -7.24 3.58 -4.50
C THR A 189 -7.16 4.74 -3.51
N SER A 190 -6.97 4.46 -2.23
CA SER A 190 -6.88 5.51 -1.21
C SER A 190 -5.62 6.37 -1.36
N LEU A 191 -4.47 5.75 -1.67
CA LEU A 191 -3.23 6.48 -1.94
C LEU A 191 -3.35 7.40 -3.15
N ILE A 192 -3.99 6.94 -4.24
CA ILE A 192 -4.28 7.80 -5.41
C ILE A 192 -5.12 9.01 -4.98
N ARG A 193 -6.21 8.80 -4.23
CA ARG A 193 -7.07 9.88 -3.74
C ARG A 193 -6.33 10.88 -2.86
N ILE A 194 -5.48 10.38 -1.96
CA ILE A 194 -4.65 11.23 -1.11
C ILE A 194 -3.68 12.06 -1.96
N ALA A 195 -3.03 11.44 -2.95
CA ALA A 195 -2.11 12.13 -3.84
C ALA A 195 -2.79 13.26 -4.63
N HIS A 196 -4.03 13.07 -5.10
CA HIS A 196 -4.77 14.14 -5.78
C HIS A 196 -5.18 15.29 -4.85
N LYS A 197 -5.32 15.03 -3.54
CA LYS A 197 -5.61 16.04 -2.51
C LYS A 197 -4.36 16.44 -1.73
N TYR A 198 -3.17 16.15 -2.27
CA TYR A 198 -1.91 16.26 -1.56
C TYR A 198 -1.65 17.68 -1.08
N LYS A 199 -1.35 17.79 0.22
CA LYS A 199 -0.89 19.02 0.86
C LYS A 199 0.23 18.63 1.80
N GLU A 200 1.40 19.24 1.62
CA GLU A 200 2.57 18.97 2.46
C GLU A 200 2.21 19.16 3.95
N GLY A 201 2.57 18.19 4.79
CA GLY A 201 2.27 18.20 6.23
C GLY A 201 0.95 17.53 6.63
N ASP A 202 0.05 17.23 5.68
CA ASP A 202 -1.14 16.41 5.96
C ASP A 202 -0.74 14.98 6.35
N TYR A 203 -1.57 14.32 7.16
CA TYR A 203 -1.37 12.93 7.55
C TYR A 203 -2.67 12.14 7.64
N TYR A 204 -2.55 10.83 7.45
CA TYR A 204 -3.65 9.87 7.41
C TYR A 204 -3.29 8.68 8.28
N LEU A 205 -4.24 8.26 9.12
CA LEU A 205 -4.02 7.21 10.11
C LEU A 205 -4.90 6.00 9.79
N SER A 206 -4.34 4.81 9.96
CA SER A 206 -5.11 3.58 10.14
C SER A 206 -4.66 2.91 11.43
N SER A 207 -5.62 2.63 12.31
CA SER A 207 -5.39 2.05 13.62
C SER A 207 -6.28 0.80 13.80
N PRO A 208 -5.74 -0.30 14.35
CA PRO A 208 -6.52 -1.48 14.70
C PRO A 208 -7.65 -1.18 15.71
N VAL A 209 -7.44 -0.19 16.58
CA VAL A 209 -8.36 0.14 17.68
C VAL A 209 -9.58 0.88 17.17
N GLU A 210 -9.36 1.87 16.32
CA GLU A 210 -10.44 2.70 15.78
C GLU A 210 -11.17 2.05 14.59
N GLN A 211 -10.61 0.97 14.03
CA GLN A 211 -11.10 0.32 12.81
C GLN A 211 -11.32 1.34 11.67
N ASN A 212 -10.41 2.31 11.60
CA ASN A 212 -10.47 3.40 10.64
C ASN A 212 -9.94 2.95 9.29
N HIS A 213 -10.82 2.88 8.28
CA HIS A 213 -10.50 2.50 6.91
C HIS A 213 -10.19 3.71 6.02
N LYS A 214 -9.70 4.84 6.57
CA LYS A 214 -9.24 6.00 5.77
C LYS A 214 -8.20 5.66 4.70
N LEU A 215 -7.44 4.58 4.92
CA LEU A 215 -6.49 4.04 3.96
C LEU A 215 -7.08 2.91 3.10
N GLY A 216 -8.41 2.70 3.10
CA GLY A 216 -9.11 1.74 2.24
C GLY A 216 -9.05 0.28 2.68
N PHE A 217 -8.49 -0.02 3.85
CA PHE A 217 -8.46 -1.36 4.42
C PHE A 217 -8.53 -1.33 5.95
N TYR A 218 -8.94 -2.46 6.53
CA TYR A 218 -9.04 -2.69 7.96
C TYR A 218 -7.78 -3.38 8.47
N LEU A 219 -7.27 -2.90 9.60
CA LEU A 219 -6.16 -3.55 10.29
C LEU A 219 -6.66 -4.63 11.24
N THR A 220 -5.99 -5.78 11.23
CA THR A 220 -6.20 -6.79 12.28
C THR A 220 -5.76 -6.27 13.65
N ASN A 221 -6.26 -6.88 14.71
CA ASN A 221 -5.86 -6.56 16.09
C ASN A 221 -4.38 -6.92 16.42
N LYS A 222 -3.70 -7.63 15.53
CA LYS A 222 -2.26 -7.91 15.64
C LYS A 222 -1.41 -6.82 15.01
N SER A 223 -2.01 -6.01 14.14
CA SER A 223 -1.29 -4.98 13.41
C SER A 223 -0.87 -3.84 14.33
N ILE A 224 0.15 -3.12 13.88
CA ILE A 224 0.50 -1.80 14.40
C ILE A 224 -0.35 -0.68 13.80
N GLU A 225 -0.24 0.51 14.37
CA GLU A 225 -0.70 1.74 13.73
C GLU A 225 0.15 2.10 12.51
N LEU A 226 -0.53 2.46 11.42
CA LEU A 226 0.08 2.98 10.20
C LEU A 226 -0.30 4.45 10.03
N GLU A 227 0.71 5.29 9.86
CA GLU A 227 0.57 6.69 9.49
C GLU A 227 1.18 6.96 8.12
N ILE A 228 0.43 7.59 7.23
CA ILE A 228 0.92 8.14 5.96
C ILE A 228 1.00 9.67 6.10
N LYS A 229 2.18 10.25 5.95
CA LYS A 229 2.43 11.70 5.94
C LYS A 229 2.75 12.17 4.53
N CYS A 230 2.08 13.22 4.07
CA CYS A 230 2.41 13.95 2.85
C CYS A 230 3.72 14.72 3.07
N LYS A 231 4.82 14.24 2.49
CA LYS A 231 6.12 14.88 2.60
C LYS A 231 6.97 14.78 1.34
N ASN A 232 7.55 15.88 0.89
CA ASN A 232 8.54 15.88 -0.18
C ASN A 232 9.89 15.37 0.34
N ASN A 233 10.34 14.21 -0.15
CA ASN A 233 11.59 13.57 0.23
C ASN A 233 12.71 13.75 -0.81
N ASN A 234 12.73 14.85 -1.57
CA ASN A 234 13.63 15.03 -2.72
C ASN A 234 13.44 13.94 -3.78
N THR A 235 14.44 13.78 -4.65
CA THR A 235 14.45 12.80 -5.75
C THR A 235 15.39 11.65 -5.43
N ALA A 236 15.24 10.51 -6.10
CA ALA A 236 16.13 9.36 -5.93
C ALA A 236 17.61 9.72 -6.18
N PHE A 237 17.89 10.61 -7.14
CA PHE A 237 19.24 11.09 -7.45
C PHE A 237 19.91 11.84 -6.29
N TYR A 238 19.13 12.47 -5.40
CA TYR A 238 19.69 13.10 -4.21
C TYR A 238 20.39 12.07 -3.29
N TYR A 239 19.92 10.82 -3.33
CA TYR A 239 20.44 9.73 -2.51
C TYR A 239 21.42 8.83 -3.26
N ASP A 240 21.42 8.86 -4.59
CA ASP A 240 22.40 8.16 -5.41
C ASP A 240 23.75 8.89 -5.42
N ARG A 241 24.65 8.47 -4.53
CA ARG A 241 25.99 9.05 -4.40
C ARG A 241 26.93 8.74 -5.57
N ASN A 242 26.49 7.97 -6.57
CA ASN A 242 27.29 7.64 -7.75
C ASN A 242 27.03 8.56 -8.96
N VAL A 243 26.14 9.54 -8.83
CA VAL A 243 25.90 10.57 -9.86
C VAL A 243 26.71 11.82 -9.51
N ILE A 244 27.99 11.82 -9.90
CA ILE A 244 28.84 13.03 -10.05
C ILE A 244 29.27 13.12 -11.50
#